data_AF-A0AAN9H9Z4-F1
#
_entry.id   AF-A0AAN9H9Z4-F1
#
_cell.length_a   1.000
_cell.length_b   1.000
_cell.length_c   1.000
_cell.angle_alpha   90.00
_cell.angle_beta   90.00
_cell.angle_gamma   90.00
#
_symmetry.space_group_name_H-M   'P 1'
#
loop_
_entity.id
_entity.type
_entity.pdbx_description
1 polymer ?
#
loop_
_entity_poly.entity_id
_entity_poly.type
_entity_poly.pdbx_seq_one_letter_code
_entity_poly.pdbx_strand_id
1 'polypeptide(L)' 'MYKQAECQVHPRLKTFPYDKIIRNRMSKEGVKEVKVRWKPCSGCGMKWTDTWEPYNLFFQE' A
#
# COMPACT_ATOMS: atom_id res chain seq x y z
N MET A 1 13.37 -2.79 5.30
CA MET A 1 12.06 -2.14 5.07
C MET A 1 11.08 -3.23 4.72
N TYR A 2 10.15 -3.56 5.61
CA TYR A 2 9.29 -4.72 5.45
C TYR A 2 8.12 -4.42 4.51
N LYS A 3 7.89 -5.32 3.55
CA LYS A 3 6.69 -5.28 2.69
C LYS A 3 5.53 -5.95 3.41
N GLN A 4 4.29 -5.55 3.11
CA GLN A 4 3.09 -6.08 3.75
C GLN A 4 2.98 -7.61 3.72
N ALA A 5 3.45 -8.22 2.64
CA ALA A 5 3.50 -9.67 2.44
C ALA A 5 4.41 -10.41 3.44
N GLU A 6 5.26 -9.70 4.18
CA GLU A 6 6.21 -10.28 5.15
C GLU A 6 5.60 -10.38 6.56
N CYS A 7 4.31 -10.03 6.75
CA CYS A 7 3.62 -10.22 8.03
C CYS A 7 3.40 -11.72 8.32
N GLN A 8 4.19 -12.29 9.24
CA GLN A 8 4.00 -13.69 9.67
C GLN A 8 2.68 -13.94 10.42
N VAL A 9 2.02 -12.89 10.95
CA VAL A 9 0.76 -13.00 11.69
C VAL A 9 -0.47 -13.00 10.78
N HIS A 10 -0.38 -12.44 9.56
CA HIS A 10 -1.50 -12.39 8.62
C HIS A 10 -1.10 -12.76 7.19
N PRO A 11 -0.68 -14.00 6.92
CA PRO A 11 -0.31 -14.46 5.57
C PRO A 11 -1.46 -14.43 4.55
N ARG A 12 -2.69 -14.11 4.99
CA ARG A 12 -3.92 -14.14 4.17
C ARG A 12 -4.55 -12.78 3.88
N LEU A 13 -4.01 -11.67 4.40
CA LEU A 13 -4.51 -10.34 4.03
C LEU A 13 -4.12 -10.07 2.57
N LYS A 14 -5.10 -10.15 1.67
CA LYS A 14 -4.94 -9.82 0.24
C LYS A 14 -5.06 -8.32 -0.03
N THR A 15 -5.74 -7.59 0.86
CA THR A 15 -5.94 -6.15 0.82
C THR A 15 -5.61 -5.58 2.18
N PHE A 16 -4.76 -4.56 2.21
CA PHE A 16 -4.33 -3.92 3.44
C PHE A 16 -5.00 -2.56 3.59
N PRO A 17 -5.46 -2.18 4.79
CA PRO A 17 -6.01 -0.86 5.01
C PRO A 17 -4.90 0.19 4.88
N TYR A 18 -5.18 1.26 4.14
CA TYR A 18 -4.30 2.41 4.05
C TYR A 18 -4.77 3.55 4.94
N ASP A 19 -3.82 4.38 5.37
CA ASP A 19 -4.07 5.59 6.15
C ASP A 19 -4.45 6.73 5.21
N LYS A 20 -3.58 7.04 4.25
CA LYS A 20 -3.82 8.07 3.24
C LYS A 20 -2.93 7.92 2.01
N ILE A 21 -3.35 8.55 0.92
CA ILE A 21 -2.51 8.77 -0.25
C ILE A 21 -1.70 10.05 -0.02
N ILE A 22 -0.39 9.96 -0.23
CA ILE A 22 0.54 11.05 0.08
C ILE A 22 1.15 11.70 -1.16
N ARG A 23 1.16 11.02 -2.31
CA ARG A 23 1.64 11.55 -3.60
C ARG A 23 0.97 10.85 -4.77
N ASN A 24 1.00 11.50 -5.94
CA ASN A 24 0.62 10.92 -7.22
C ASN A 24 1.79 11.05 -8.19
N ARG A 25 1.91 10.13 -9.15
CA ARG A 25 2.85 10.23 -10.27
C ARG A 25 2.34 9.50 -11.51
N MET A 26 2.99 9.76 -12.63
CA MET A 26 2.98 8.86 -13.78
C MET A 26 4.30 8.07 -13.78
N SER A 27 4.22 6.75 -13.88
CA SER A 27 5.39 5.88 -13.97
C SER A 27 6.11 6.10 -15.31
N LYS A 28 7.33 5.57 -15.47
CA LYS A 28 8.07 5.69 -16.73
C LYS A 28 7.35 4.96 -17.88
N GLU A 29 6.54 3.98 -17.53
CA GLU A 29 5.71 3.15 -18.40
C GLU A 29 4.34 3.79 -18.69
N GLY A 30 4.09 5.02 -18.22
CA GLY A 30 2.84 5.75 -18.47
C GLY A 30 1.67 5.38 -17.54
N VAL A 31 1.92 4.60 -16.50
CA VAL A 31 0.87 4.16 -15.55
C VAL A 31 0.68 5.23 -14.48
N LYS A 32 -0.57 5.62 -14.21
CA LYS A 32 -0.88 6.48 -13.05
C LYS A 32 -0.72 5.67 -11.76
N GLU A 33 0.11 6.16 -10.85
CA GLU A 33 0.38 5.54 -9.56
C GLU A 33 0.19 6.53 -8.42
N VAL A 34 -0.15 6.00 -7.25
CA VAL A 34 -0.29 6.75 -6.01
C VAL A 34 0.66 6.19 -4.96
N LYS A 35 1.28 7.08 -4.19
CA LYS A 35 2.09 6.68 -3.04
C LYS A 35 1.17 6.55 -1.85
N VAL A 36 1.09 5.35 -1.30
CA VAL A 36 0.18 4.96 -0.24
C VAL A 36 0.93 4.91 1.08
N ARG A 37 0.41 5.60 2.10
CA ARG A 37 0.78 5.36 3.50
C ARG A 37 -0.16 4.34 4.08
N TRP A 38 0.40 3.26 4.61
CA TRP A 38 -0.37 2.15 5.14
C TRP A 38 -0.64 2.27 6.63
N LYS A 39 -1.77 1.74 7.09
CA LYS A 39 -1.98 1.57 8.53
C LYS A 39 -1.06 0.45 9.05
N PRO A 40 -0.56 0.53 10.29
CA PRO A 40 0.16 -0.56 10.91
C PRO A 40 -0.68 -1.84 10.96
N CYS A 41 -0.02 -3.00 11.04
CA CYS A 41 -0.69 -4.27 11.26
C CYS A 41 -1.55 -4.22 12.54
N SER A 42 -2.84 -4.53 12.44
CA SER A 42 -3.76 -4.51 13.59
C SER A 42 -3.44 -5.58 14.64
N GLY A 43 -2.78 -6.68 14.26
CA GLY A 43 -2.43 -7.78 15.19
C GLY A 43 -1.04 -7.68 15.81
N CYS A 44 -0.01 -7.24 15.07
CA CYS A 44 1.37 -7.18 15.58
C CYS A 44 1.96 -5.76 15.65
N GLY A 45 1.22 -4.73 15.21
CA GLY A 45 1.67 -3.34 15.24
C GLY A 45 2.78 -2.99 14.22
N MET A 46 3.22 -3.94 13.39
CA MET A 46 4.26 -3.70 12.39
C MET A 46 3.87 -2.57 11.43
N LYS A 47 4.77 -1.60 11.28
CA LYS A 47 4.61 -0.47 10.36
C LYS A 47 5.15 -0.84 8.98
N TRP A 48 4.37 -0.57 7.94
CA TRP A 48 4.75 -0.85 6.56
C TRP A 48 5.44 0.34 5.93
N THR A 49 6.31 0.04 4.97
CA THR A 49 6.92 1.08 4.13
C THR A 49 5.87 1.65 3.18
N ASP A 50 5.86 2.96 2.96
CA ASP A 50 5.02 3.57 1.93
C ASP A 50 5.38 3.00 0.54
N THR A 51 4.40 2.53 -0.21
CA THR A 51 4.61 1.94 -1.56
C THR A 51 3.90 2.75 -2.64
N TRP A 52 4.32 2.55 -3.89
CA TRP A 52 3.61 3.06 -5.06
C TRP A 52 2.68 1.96 -5.56
N GLU A 53 1.41 2.30 -5.72
CA GLU A 53 0.37 1.38 -6.15
C GLU A 53 -0.41 1.96 -7.34
N PRO A 54 -0.97 1.13 -8.23
CA PRO A 54 -1.79 1.60 -9.35
C PRO A 54 -2.97 2.47 -8.89
N TYR A 55 -3.17 3.61 -9.56
CA TYR A 55 -4.22 4.58 -9.21
C TYR A 55 -5.63 3.97 -9.22
N ASN A 56 -5.89 3.08 -10.18
CA ASN A 56 -7.18 2.41 -10.36
C ASN A 56 -7.57 1.45 -9.22
N LEU A 57 -6.63 1.07 -8.34
CA LEU A 57 -6.97 0.28 -7.15
C LEU A 57 -7.70 1.11 -6.08
N PHE A 58 -7.55 2.44 -6.10
CA PHE A 58 -8.08 3.34 -5.07
C PHE A 58 -9.21 4.23 -5.58
N PHE A 59 -9.20 4.54 -6.87
CA PHE A 59 -10.18 5.40 -7.50
C PHE A 59 -10.70 4.66 -8.74
N GLN A 60 -11.90 4.09 -8.60
CA GLN A 60 -12.65 3.57 -9.73
C GLN A 60 -13.38 4.78 -10.34
N GLU A 61 -13.14 5.04 -11.62
CA GLU A 61 -13.87 6.06 -12.40
C GLU A 61 -15.31 5.59 -12.71
#